data_AF-F2I024-F1
#
_entry.id   AF-F2I024-F1
#
_cell.length_a   1.000
_cell.length_b   1.000
_cell.length_c   1.000
_cell.angle_alpha   90.00
_cell.angle_beta   90.00
_cell.angle_gamma   90.00
#
_symmetry.space_group_name_H-M   'P 1'
#
loop_
_entity.id
_entity.type
_entity.pdbx_description
1 polymer ?
#
loop_
_entity_poly.entity_id
_entity_poly.type
_entity_poly.pdbx_seq_one_letter_code
_entity_poly.pdbx_strand_id
1 'polypeptide(L)'
;MTFLSPVSGFLGLAKKNKSKNCVWVVPFGLEKSVSYGSGTKNGPKAILKASHQVELFDEELLQDSYKNFQIKTLKPFKIKKN
;
A
#
# COMPACT_ATOMS: atom_id res chain seq x y z
N MET A 1 -1.96 -16.82 -0.47
CA MET A 1 -1.68 -15.38 -0.68
C MET A 1 -0.43 -15.02 0.11
N THR A 2 0.49 -14.25 -0.47
CA THR A 2 1.76 -13.87 0.18
C THR A 2 1.79 -12.37 0.44
N PHE A 3 2.35 -11.97 1.58
CA PHE A 3 2.44 -10.58 2.00
C PHE A 3 3.89 -10.08 1.92
N LEU A 4 4.05 -8.77 1.77
CA LEU A 4 5.33 -8.07 1.93
C LEU A 4 5.68 -7.94 3.41
N SER A 5 6.96 -7.71 3.71
CA SER A 5 7.37 -7.32 5.06
C SER A 5 6.89 -5.90 5.36
N PRO A 6 6.70 -5.51 6.64
CA PRO A 6 6.27 -4.15 6.99
C PRO A 6 7.12 -3.04 6.35
N VAL A 7 8.44 -3.22 6.34
CA VAL A 7 9.41 -2.27 5.77
C VAL A 7 9.27 -2.12 4.24
N SER A 8 8.92 -3.20 3.54
CA SER A 8 8.69 -3.17 2.08
C SER A 8 7.23 -2.89 1.70
N GLY A 9 6.34 -2.87 2.68
CA GLY A 9 4.90 -2.67 2.51
C GLY A 9 4.51 -1.19 2.53
N PHE A 10 3.21 -0.94 2.54
CA PHE A 10 2.65 0.42 2.58
C PHE A 10 3.07 1.14 3.86
N LEU A 11 3.44 2.42 3.74
CA LEU A 11 4.02 3.26 4.80
C LEU A 11 5.42 2.85 5.31
N GLY A 12 6.02 1.77 4.78
CA GLY A 12 7.42 1.42 5.09
C GLY A 12 7.73 1.20 6.57
N LEU A 13 6.75 0.72 7.35
CA LEU A 13 6.83 0.67 8.81
C LEU A 13 7.95 -0.27 9.29
N ALA A 14 8.77 0.19 10.24
CA ALA A 14 9.86 -0.61 10.82
C ALA A 14 9.37 -1.86 11.57
N LYS A 15 8.17 -1.79 12.17
CA LYS A 15 7.58 -2.87 12.96
C LYS A 15 6.12 -3.07 12.59
N LYS A 16 5.63 -4.28 12.80
CA LYS A 16 4.23 -4.63 12.62
C LYS A 16 3.42 -4.20 13.85
N ASN A 17 2.36 -3.43 13.62
CA ASN A 17 1.42 -3.07 14.68
C ASN A 17 0.44 -4.22 14.97
N LYS A 18 0.20 -4.45 16.27
CA LYS A 18 -0.84 -5.37 16.73
C LYS A 18 -2.10 -4.54 17.01
N SER A 19 -3.08 -4.65 16.13
CA SER A 19 -4.40 -4.06 16.30
C SER A 19 -5.47 -5.05 15.85
N LYS A 20 -6.68 -4.92 16.41
CA LYS A 20 -7.87 -5.63 15.93
C LYS A 20 -8.31 -5.12 14.55
N ASN A 21 -8.04 -3.85 14.25
CA ASN A 21 -8.43 -3.21 13.00
C ASN A 21 -7.44 -3.58 11.90
N CYS A 22 -7.82 -4.47 11.00
CA CYS A 22 -6.94 -4.96 9.94
C CYS A 22 -7.21 -4.24 8.61
N VAL A 23 -6.15 -3.76 7.96
CA VAL A 23 -6.23 -3.08 6.66
C VAL A 23 -5.37 -3.82 5.64
N TRP A 24 -5.96 -4.18 4.51
CA TRP A 24 -5.28 -4.94 3.46
C TRP A 24 -5.10 -4.07 2.22
N VAL A 25 -3.85 -3.79 1.87
CA VAL A 25 -3.49 -3.03 0.68
C VAL A 25 -3.25 -4.02 -0.45
N VAL A 26 -4.08 -3.92 -1.50
CA VAL A 26 -4.03 -4.77 -2.69
C VAL A 26 -3.42 -3.95 -3.84
N PRO A 27 -2.14 -4.14 -4.20
CA PRO A 27 -1.57 -3.46 -5.35
C PRO A 27 -2.12 -4.06 -6.65
N PHE A 28 -3.05 -3.35 -7.31
CA PHE A 28 -3.72 -3.82 -8.52
C PHE A 28 -3.53 -2.85 -9.69
N GLY A 29 -2.54 -3.14 -10.54
CA GLY A 29 -2.16 -2.28 -11.66
C GLY A 29 -2.98 -2.57 -12.92
N LEU A 30 -4.26 -2.20 -12.93
CA LEU A 30 -5.14 -2.44 -14.07
C LEU A 30 -4.89 -1.41 -15.19
N GLU A 31 -4.52 -1.92 -16.37
CA GLU A 31 -4.31 -1.10 -17.59
C GLU A 31 -5.44 -1.24 -18.61
N LYS A 32 -6.37 -2.18 -18.43
CA LYS A 32 -7.27 -2.61 -19.50
C LYS A 32 -8.17 -1.50 -20.07
N SER A 33 -8.54 -0.51 -19.27
CA SER A 33 -9.50 0.54 -19.64
C SER A 33 -8.86 1.79 -20.24
N VAL A 34 -7.53 1.83 -20.42
CA VAL A 34 -6.88 3.01 -20.98
C VAL A 34 -7.10 3.08 -22.48
N SER A 35 -7.43 4.27 -22.99
CA SER A 35 -7.75 4.50 -24.42
C SER A 35 -6.74 5.39 -25.14
N TYR A 36 -5.88 6.11 -24.41
CA TYR A 36 -4.95 7.09 -24.98
C TYR A 36 -3.55 6.98 -24.34
N GLY A 37 -3.42 7.42 -23.08
CA GLY A 37 -2.18 7.30 -22.30
C GLY A 37 -2.02 5.92 -21.69
N SER A 38 -0.78 5.52 -21.39
CA SER A 38 -0.47 4.26 -20.68
C SER A 38 0.34 4.52 -19.41
N GLY A 39 0.37 3.53 -18.51
CA GLY A 39 1.18 3.54 -17.30
C GLY A 39 0.44 3.22 -16.01
N THR A 40 -0.89 3.03 -16.02
CA THR A 40 -1.67 2.79 -14.79
C THR A 40 -1.26 1.49 -14.08
N LYS A 41 -0.72 0.51 -14.81
CA LYS A 41 -0.11 -0.71 -14.26
C LYS A 41 1.05 -0.43 -13.30
N ASN A 42 1.73 0.69 -13.49
CA ASN A 42 2.87 1.10 -12.66
C ASN A 42 2.42 1.89 -11.43
N GLY A 43 1.18 2.38 -11.41
CA GLY A 43 0.62 3.19 -10.32
C GLY A 43 0.81 2.55 -8.95
N PRO A 44 0.39 1.30 -8.70
CA PRO A 44 0.54 0.68 -7.39
C PRO A 44 2.00 0.59 -6.91
N LYS A 45 2.95 0.36 -7.82
CA LYS A 45 4.38 0.33 -7.48
C LYS A 45 4.87 1.73 -7.08
N ALA A 46 4.46 2.76 -7.82
CA ALA A 46 4.82 4.15 -7.53
C ALA A 46 4.20 4.62 -6.21
N ILE A 47 2.92 4.33 -5.97
CA ILE A 47 2.21 4.66 -4.71
C ILE A 47 2.88 3.97 -3.53
N LEU A 48 3.22 2.68 -3.65
CA LEU A 48 3.91 1.96 -2.58
C LEU A 48 5.24 2.63 -2.22
N LYS A 49 6.05 2.98 -3.23
CA LYS A 49 7.33 3.68 -3.01
C LYS A 49 7.14 5.06 -2.37
N ALA A 50 6.17 5.84 -2.87
CA ALA A 50 5.88 7.17 -2.34
C ALA A 50 5.34 7.12 -0.90
N SER A 51 4.56 6.10 -0.55
CA SER A 51 3.97 5.95 0.78
C SER A 51 5.00 5.90 1.91
N HIS A 52 6.26 5.53 1.62
CA HIS A 52 7.35 5.50 2.61
C HIS A 52 7.82 6.89 3.03
N GLN A 53 7.45 7.93 2.30
CA GLN A 53 7.85 9.32 2.55
C GLN A 53 6.76 10.14 3.25
N VAL A 54 5.63 9.52 3.57
CA VAL A 54 4.50 10.20 4.22
C VAL A 54 4.77 10.35 5.70
N GLU A 55 4.44 11.52 6.25
CA GLU A 55 4.47 11.75 7.70
C GLU A 55 3.42 10.88 8.40
N LEU A 56 3.85 10.19 9.46
CA LEU A 56 3.02 9.21 10.15
C LEU A 56 2.13 9.81 11.25
N PHE A 57 2.46 11.01 11.69
CA PHE A 57 1.70 11.73 12.71
C PHE A 57 0.51 12.44 12.05
N ASP A 58 -0.65 12.31 12.69
CA ASP A 58 -1.88 12.94 12.27
C ASP A 58 -2.07 14.23 13.07
N GLU A 59 -1.93 15.38 12.40
CA GLU A 59 -1.97 16.70 13.03
C GLU A 59 -3.37 17.05 13.56
N GLU A 60 -4.42 16.62 12.86
CA GLU A 60 -5.81 16.93 13.22
C GLU A 60 -6.24 16.13 14.47
N LEU A 61 -5.79 14.87 14.56
CA LEU A 61 -6.10 13.98 15.68
C LEU A 61 -5.04 13.98 16.78
N LEU A 62 -3.92 14.68 16.56
CA LEU A 62 -2.76 14.76 17.45
C LEU A 62 -2.24 13.38 17.90
N GLN A 63 -2.18 12.41 16.99
CA GLN A 63 -1.76 11.04 17.31
C GLN A 63 -1.09 10.31 16.15
N ASP A 64 -0.38 9.23 16.48
CA ASP A 64 0.18 8.28 15.51
C ASP A 64 -0.92 7.31 14.98
N SER A 65 -1.83 7.80 14.13
CA SER A 65 -3.00 7.04 13.64
C SER A 65 -2.64 5.66 13.08
N TYR A 66 -1.47 5.50 12.44
CA TYR A 66 -1.02 4.22 11.89
C TYR A 66 -0.82 3.11 12.94
N LYS A 67 -0.62 3.46 14.22
CA LYS A 67 -0.51 2.49 15.34
C LYS A 67 -1.82 1.78 15.63
N ASN A 68 -2.94 2.41 15.30
CA ASN A 68 -4.28 1.90 15.55
C ASN A 68 -4.70 0.82 14.54
N PHE A 69 -3.90 0.55 13.49
CA PHE A 69 -4.23 -0.40 12.43
C PHE A 69 -3.14 -1.45 12.20
N GLN A 70 -3.55 -2.68 11.93
CA GLN A 70 -2.69 -3.72 11.40
C GLN A 70 -2.73 -3.67 9.87
N ILE A 71 -1.75 -2.98 9.29
CA ILE A 71 -1.61 -2.84 7.83
C ILE A 71 -0.86 -4.05 7.26
N LYS A 72 -1.39 -4.63 6.19
CA LYS A 72 -0.74 -5.71 5.42
C LYS A 72 -0.81 -5.39 3.94
N THR A 73 0.33 -5.42 3.27
CA THR A 73 0.40 -5.24 1.82
C THR A 73 0.62 -6.58 1.14
N LEU A 74 -0.26 -6.93 0.20
CA LEU A 74 -0.10 -8.14 -0.61
C LEU A 74 1.08 -7.99 -1.56
N LYS A 75 1.77 -9.09 -1.85
CA LYS A 75 2.77 -9.09 -2.93
C LYS A 75 2.07 -8.81 -4.27
N PRO A 76 2.66 -7.99 -5.15
CA PRO A 76 2.14 -7.80 -6.50
C PRO A 76 1.96 -9.14 -7.21
N PHE A 77 0.85 -9.29 -7.92
CA PHE A 77 0.53 -10.49 -8.67
C PHE A 77 0.30 -10.15 -10.15
N LYS A 78 0.51 -11.15 -11.01
CA LYS A 78 0.36 -10.97 -12.45
C LYS A 78 -1.12 -10.84 -12.79
N ILE A 79 -1.49 -9.72 -13.38
CA ILE A 79 -2.83 -9.49 -13.92
C ILE A 79 -2.86 -10.04 -15.34
N LYS A 80 -3.83 -10.92 -15.64
CA LYS A 80 -3.99 -11.46 -16.99
C LYS A 80 -4.34 -10.31 -17.96
N LYS A 81 -3.62 -10.25 -19.07
CA LYS A 81 -4.04 -9.49 -20.23
C LYS A 81 -4.90 -10.44 -21.07
N ASN A 82 -6.15 -10.06 -21.30
CA ASN A 82 -6.96 -10.69 -22.34
C ASN A 82 -6.69 -9.97 -23.65
#